data_AF-A0A7C2YPB0-F1
#
_entry.id   AF-A0A7C2YPB0-F1
#
_cell.length_a   1.000
_cell.length_b   1.000
_cell.length_c   1.000
_cell.angle_alpha   90.00
_cell.angle_beta   90.00
_cell.angle_gamma   90.00
#
_symmetry.space_group_name_H-M   'P 1'
#
loop_
_entity.id
_entity.type
_entity.pdbx_description
1 polymer ?
#
loop_
_entity_poly.entity_id
_entity_poly.type
_entity_poly.pdbx_seq_one_letter_code
_entity_poly.pdbx_strand_id
1 'polypeptide(L)'
;MLQNRGVNRLDRPPELLRVAHAPILPPKTGAIHRLGRRAVWKTPHGRTALTGAIMRRDRRERGFTLVEIMIVILIIGILVSLALPSWMNARARAQTRICVANLRQIHQAKEMYALATRAQTGTTVSMSDLVPQYLDREPFCPAGGGAAYTVNAIGAPPQCPSGIPSHRIDWTGD
;
A
#
# COMPACT_ATOMS: atom_id res chain seq x y z
N MET A 1 -25.61 68.19 -2.75
CA MET A 1 -26.19 66.97 -2.18
C MET A 1 -25.37 65.78 -2.66
N LEU A 2 -24.48 65.24 -1.83
CA LEU A 2 -23.70 64.04 -2.14
C LEU A 2 -23.98 63.01 -1.04
N GLN A 3 -24.60 61.90 -1.44
CA GLN A 3 -25.13 60.84 -0.60
C GLN A 3 -23.98 60.05 0.02
N ASN A 4 -23.89 60.07 1.34
CA ASN A 4 -23.02 59.21 2.16
C ASN A 4 -23.53 57.75 2.05
N ARG A 5 -22.91 56.93 1.20
CA ARG A 5 -23.16 55.49 1.17
C ARG A 5 -22.26 54.80 2.19
N GLY A 6 -22.84 54.50 3.35
CA GLY A 6 -22.23 53.60 4.33
C GLY A 6 -22.01 52.23 3.71
N VAL A 7 -20.75 51.84 3.61
CA VAL A 7 -20.32 50.53 3.10
C VAL A 7 -20.68 49.49 4.15
N ASN A 8 -21.61 48.60 3.80
CA ASN A 8 -22.07 47.52 4.68
C ASN A 8 -20.93 46.53 4.97
N ARG A 9 -20.80 46.13 6.23
CA ARG A 9 -19.72 45.26 6.74
C ARG A 9 -19.81 43.80 6.22
N LEU A 10 -20.82 43.47 5.41
CA LEU A 10 -21.12 42.12 4.92
C LEU A 10 -20.45 41.75 3.60
N ASP A 11 -19.83 42.71 2.90
CA ASP A 11 -19.08 42.47 1.65
C ASP A 11 -17.57 42.23 1.88
N ARG A 12 -17.16 41.87 3.11
CA ARG A 12 -15.76 41.54 3.37
C ARG A 12 -15.48 40.10 2.89
N PRO A 13 -14.66 39.87 1.85
CA PRO A 13 -14.23 38.51 1.51
C PRO A 13 -13.54 37.89 2.72
N PRO A 14 -13.65 36.57 2.95
CA PRO A 14 -12.93 35.92 4.03
C PRO A 14 -11.44 36.10 3.75
N GLU A 15 -10.80 36.98 4.53
CA GLU A 15 -9.35 37.07 4.61
C GLU A 15 -8.84 35.66 4.92
N LEU A 16 -8.06 35.16 3.97
CA LEU A 16 -7.19 34.01 4.12
C LEU A 16 -6.46 34.15 5.46
N LEU A 17 -6.87 33.35 6.43
CA LEU A 17 -6.10 33.08 7.62
C LEU A 17 -4.78 32.48 7.13
N ARG A 18 -3.77 33.34 6.90
CA ARG A 18 -2.38 32.94 6.64
C ARG A 18 -1.90 32.24 7.89
N VAL A 19 -2.22 30.96 8.02
CA VAL A 19 -1.45 30.03 8.82
C VAL A 19 -0.07 30.05 8.19
N ALA A 20 0.84 30.79 8.82
CA ALA A 20 2.25 30.68 8.55
C ALA A 20 2.62 29.21 8.78
N HIS A 21 2.70 28.45 7.69
CA HIS A 21 3.25 27.12 7.69
C HIS A 21 4.71 27.29 8.08
N ALA A 22 5.03 27.05 9.35
CA ALA A 22 6.41 26.90 9.78
C ALA A 22 7.02 25.78 8.92
N PRO A 23 8.13 26.03 8.21
CA PRO A 23 8.78 24.97 7.45
C PRO A 23 9.17 23.86 8.42
N ILE A 24 8.73 22.63 8.12
CA ILE A 24 9.18 21.42 8.80
C ILE A 24 10.69 21.36 8.60
N LEU A 25 11.44 21.70 9.65
CA LEU A 25 12.88 21.55 9.68
C LEU A 25 13.18 20.05 9.51
N PRO A 26 14.07 19.64 8.59
CA PRO A 26 14.47 18.24 8.51
C PRO A 26 15.04 17.79 9.87
N PRO A 27 14.86 16.52 10.26
CA PRO A 27 15.56 15.98 11.42
C PRO A 27 17.06 16.20 11.20
N LYS A 28 17.70 16.90 12.14
CA LYS A 28 19.15 17.04 12.16
C LYS A 28 19.73 15.64 12.09
N THR A 29 20.34 15.32 10.95
CA THR A 29 21.14 14.13 10.73
C THR A 29 22.18 14.09 11.84
N GLY A 30 21.90 13.28 12.85
CA GLY A 30 22.82 13.01 13.94
C GLY A 30 24.14 12.54 13.33
N ALA A 31 25.18 13.30 13.66
CA ALA A 31 26.54 13.09 13.22
C ALA A 31 26.91 11.61 13.27
N ILE A 32 27.25 11.07 12.10
CA ILE A 32 27.87 9.76 11.94
C ILE A 32 29.27 9.89 12.54
N HIS A 33 29.39 9.63 13.85
CA HIS A 33 30.68 9.61 14.53
C HIS A 33 31.50 8.44 13.97
N ARG A 34 32.40 8.77 13.04
CA ARG A 34 33.61 8.00 12.76
C ARG A 34 34.41 7.89 14.05
N LEU A 35 34.31 6.75 14.71
CA LEU A 35 35.35 6.30 15.62
C LEU A 35 36.02 5.09 14.98
N GLY A 36 37.14 5.39 14.34
CA GLY A 36 38.07 4.39 13.90
C GLY A 36 38.62 3.63 15.09
N ARG A 37 38.57 2.30 14.98
CA ARG A 37 39.59 1.42 15.52
C ARG A 37 39.85 0.33 14.47
N ARG A 38 40.84 0.58 13.61
CA ARG A 38 41.51 -0.49 12.87
C ARG A 38 42.17 -1.39 13.91
N ALA A 39 41.50 -2.48 14.27
CA ALA A 39 42.17 -3.61 14.91
C ALA A 39 42.99 -4.31 13.83
N VAL A 40 44.24 -3.87 13.69
CA VAL A 40 45.27 -4.57 12.91
C VAL A 40 45.67 -5.79 13.73
N TRP A 41 45.17 -6.97 13.34
CA TRP A 41 45.62 -8.24 13.88
C TRP A 41 47.01 -8.52 13.32
N LYS A 42 48.05 -8.28 14.13
CA LYS A 42 49.44 -8.64 13.82
C LYS A 42 49.63 -10.12 14.15
N THR A 43 49.60 -10.98 13.14
CA THR A 43 49.98 -12.40 13.30
C THR A 43 51.52 -12.52 13.23
N PRO A 44 52.17 -13.24 14.16
CA PRO A 44 53.59 -13.52 14.06
C PRO A 44 53.81 -14.67 13.06
N HIS A 45 54.58 -14.41 12.01
CA HIS A 45 55.09 -15.43 11.10
C HIS A 45 56.26 -16.19 11.75
N GLY A 46 55.93 -17.30 12.41
CA GLY A 46 56.88 -18.36 12.73
C GLY A 46 56.85 -19.43 11.63
N ARG A 47 57.96 -19.56 10.89
CA ARG A 47 58.17 -20.61 9.89
C ARG A 47 58.40 -21.94 10.61
N THR A 48 57.57 -22.95 10.32
CA THR A 48 58.01 -24.35 10.34
C THR A 48 57.36 -25.05 9.15
N ALA A 49 58.20 -25.45 8.21
CA ALA A 49 57.86 -26.38 7.16
C ALA A 49 57.37 -27.68 7.79
N LEU A 50 56.08 -27.95 7.64
CA LEU A 50 55.55 -29.30 7.70
C LEU A 50 54.82 -29.50 6.38
N THR A 51 55.44 -30.29 5.51
CA THR A 51 54.87 -30.96 4.35
C THR A 51 53.69 -31.82 4.81
N GLY A 52 52.57 -31.17 5.15
CA GLY A 52 51.27 -31.79 5.25
C GLY A 52 50.76 -31.97 3.84
N ALA A 53 50.98 -33.15 3.26
CA ALA A 53 50.30 -33.57 2.05
C ALA A 53 48.81 -33.27 2.22
N ILE A 54 48.31 -32.28 1.48
CA ILE A 54 46.89 -31.99 1.41
C ILE A 54 46.29 -33.23 0.74
N MET A 55 45.87 -34.21 1.53
CA MET A 55 45.04 -35.30 1.06
C MET A 55 43.77 -34.65 0.53
N ARG A 56 43.74 -34.40 -0.78
CA ARG A 56 42.51 -34.15 -1.53
C ARG A 56 41.67 -35.41 -1.31
N ARG A 57 40.76 -35.35 -0.35
CA ARG A 57 39.61 -36.25 -0.35
C ARG A 57 38.92 -35.96 -1.65
N ASP A 58 39.05 -36.86 -2.61
CA ASP A 58 38.14 -36.92 -3.76
C ASP A 58 36.73 -37.00 -3.18
N ARG A 59 36.07 -35.84 -3.13
CA ARG A 59 34.63 -35.79 -2.97
C ARG A 59 34.13 -36.47 -4.23
N ARG A 60 33.77 -37.73 -4.11
CA ARG A 60 33.03 -38.44 -5.16
C ARG A 60 31.73 -37.66 -5.33
N GLU A 61 31.74 -36.70 -6.26
CA GLU A 61 30.57 -35.96 -6.68
C GLU A 61 29.64 -36.98 -7.32
N ARG A 62 28.66 -37.44 -6.54
CA ARG A 62 27.57 -38.27 -7.04
C ARG A 62 26.71 -37.35 -7.90
N GLY A 63 26.69 -37.59 -9.21
CA GLY A 63 25.81 -36.86 -10.13
C GLY A 63 24.34 -37.18 -9.85
N PHE A 64 23.46 -36.19 -10.07
CA PHE A 64 22.02 -36.38 -10.09
C PHE A 64 21.66 -37.42 -11.15
N THR A 65 20.97 -38.48 -10.75
CA THR A 65 20.44 -39.43 -11.75
C THR A 65 19.23 -38.81 -12.45
N LEU A 66 19.04 -39.10 -13.73
CA LEU A 66 17.85 -38.65 -14.49
C LEU A 66 16.57 -39.14 -13.80
N VAL A 67 16.61 -40.37 -13.26
CA VAL A 67 15.50 -40.98 -12.53
C VAL A 67 15.15 -40.16 -11.29
N GLU A 68 16.14 -39.68 -10.53
CA GLU A 68 15.92 -38.90 -9.31
C GLU A 68 15.20 -37.58 -9.59
N ILE A 69 15.48 -36.93 -10.72
CA ILE A 69 14.71 -35.74 -11.15
C ILE A 69 13.30 -36.13 -11.65
N MET A 70 13.15 -37.27 -12.32
CA MET A 70 11.88 -37.73 -12.87
C MET A 70 10.81 -37.98 -11.78
N ILE A 71 11.16 -38.66 -10.69
CA ILE A 71 10.21 -38.91 -9.60
C ILE A 71 9.83 -37.59 -8.90
N VAL A 72 10.78 -36.65 -8.78
CA VAL A 72 10.55 -35.37 -8.11
C VAL A 72 9.52 -34.53 -8.87
N ILE A 73 9.66 -34.40 -10.19
CA ILE A 73 8.68 -33.66 -11.00
C ILE A 73 7.31 -34.36 -11.01
N LEU A 74 7.28 -35.69 -10.94
CA LEU A 74 6.05 -36.46 -10.85
C LEU A 74 5.28 -36.15 -9.56
N ILE A 75 5.96 -36.10 -8.42
CA ILE A 75 5.33 -35.77 -7.14
C ILE A 75 4.91 -34.29 -7.10
N ILE A 76 5.77 -33.37 -7.57
CA ILE A 76 5.43 -31.94 -7.64
C ILE A 76 4.19 -31.71 -8.52
N GLY A 77 4.07 -32.42 -9.65
CA GLY A 77 2.90 -32.35 -10.52
C GLY A 77 1.60 -32.68 -9.79
N ILE A 78 1.57 -33.79 -9.04
CA ILE A 78 0.40 -34.22 -8.26
C ILE A 78 0.02 -33.16 -7.21
N LEU A 79 1.01 -32.62 -6.49
CA LEU A 79 0.78 -31.60 -5.46
C LEU A 79 0.22 -30.30 -6.05
N VAL A 80 0.79 -29.84 -7.18
CA VAL A 80 0.36 -28.61 -7.86
C VAL A 80 -1.07 -28.76 -8.41
N SER A 81 -1.42 -29.91 -8.99
CA SER A 81 -2.77 -30.17 -9.50
C SER A 81 -3.86 -30.02 -8.43
N LEU A 82 -3.56 -30.39 -7.17
CA LEU A 82 -4.50 -30.22 -6.05
C LEU A 82 -4.46 -28.81 -5.46
N ALA A 83 -3.30 -28.16 -5.45
CA ALA A 83 -3.13 -26.85 -4.82
C ALA A 83 -3.68 -25.67 -5.64
N LEU A 84 -3.49 -25.69 -6.98
CA LEU A 84 -3.85 -24.56 -7.85
C LEU A 84 -5.32 -24.12 -7.80
N PRO A 85 -6.33 -25.02 -7.94
CA PRO A 85 -7.73 -24.57 -7.96
C PRO A 85 -8.15 -23.90 -6.65
N SER A 86 -7.64 -24.40 -5.53
CA SER A 86 -7.89 -23.81 -4.20
C SER A 86 -7.27 -22.41 -4.09
N TRP A 87 -6.03 -22.26 -4.57
CA TRP A 87 -5.32 -20.97 -4.51
C TRP A 87 -5.99 -19.88 -5.34
N MET A 88 -6.48 -20.21 -6.54
CA MET A 88 -7.21 -19.27 -7.39
C MET A 88 -8.48 -18.76 -6.71
N ASN A 89 -9.24 -19.64 -6.08
CA ASN A 89 -10.45 -19.29 -5.33
C ASN A 89 -10.11 -18.43 -4.10
N ALA A 90 -9.05 -18.75 -3.37
CA ALA A 90 -8.59 -17.97 -2.22
C ALA A 90 -8.21 -16.54 -2.65
N ARG A 91 -7.48 -16.40 -3.77
CA ARG A 91 -7.13 -15.10 -4.33
C ARG A 91 -8.38 -14.30 -4.72
N ALA A 92 -9.33 -14.90 -5.44
CA ALA A 92 -10.55 -14.21 -5.83
C ALA A 92 -11.34 -13.70 -4.61
N ARG A 93 -11.51 -14.56 -3.59
CA ARG A 93 -12.18 -14.18 -2.32
C ARG A 93 -11.43 -13.06 -1.59
N ALA A 94 -10.10 -13.07 -1.59
CA ALA A 94 -9.31 -12.00 -1.00
C ALA A 94 -9.52 -10.67 -1.73
N GLN A 95 -9.55 -10.68 -3.08
CA GLN A 95 -9.83 -9.46 -3.85
C GLN A 95 -11.21 -8.90 -3.56
N THR A 96 -12.22 -9.75 -3.45
CA THR A 96 -13.58 -9.33 -3.08
C THR A 96 -13.61 -8.70 -1.69
N ARG A 97 -12.97 -9.32 -0.70
CA ARG A 97 -12.92 -8.79 0.68
C ARG A 97 -12.22 -7.43 0.76
N ILE A 98 -11.09 -7.27 0.06
CA ILE A 98 -10.38 -5.98 -0.01
C ILE A 98 -11.26 -4.92 -0.67
N CYS A 99 -11.93 -5.27 -1.78
CA CYS A 99 -12.82 -4.33 -2.46
C CYS A 99 -13.97 -3.87 -1.55
N VAL A 100 -14.60 -4.79 -0.84
CA VAL A 100 -15.67 -4.48 0.12
C VAL A 100 -15.16 -3.60 1.26
N ALA A 101 -13.95 -3.87 1.78
CA ALA A 101 -13.34 -3.03 2.80
C ALA A 101 -13.09 -1.59 2.28
N ASN A 102 -12.51 -1.45 1.08
CA ASN A 102 -12.26 -0.15 0.46
C ASN A 102 -13.55 0.65 0.23
N LEU A 103 -14.62 0.01 -0.27
CA LEU A 103 -15.92 0.66 -0.47
C LEU A 103 -16.51 1.18 0.85
N ARG A 104 -16.37 0.44 1.94
CA ARG A 104 -16.79 0.88 3.28
C ARG A 104 -15.96 2.06 3.77
N GLN A 105 -14.64 2.04 3.55
CA GLN A 105 -13.76 3.16 3.90
C GLN A 105 -14.13 4.44 3.14
N ILE A 106 -14.38 4.34 1.83
CA ILE A 106 -14.81 5.48 1.01
C ILE A 106 -16.18 6.00 1.49
N HIS A 107 -17.13 5.10 1.77
CA HIS A 107 -18.44 5.50 2.24
C HIS A 107 -18.35 6.26 3.57
N GLN A 108 -17.59 5.74 4.55
CA GLN A 108 -17.37 6.41 5.83
C GLN A 108 -16.69 7.77 5.65
N ALA A 109 -15.64 7.86 4.82
CA ALA A 109 -14.96 9.11 4.54
C ALA A 109 -15.92 10.15 3.91
N LYS A 110 -16.83 9.70 3.03
CA LYS A 110 -17.84 10.56 2.43
C LYS A 110 -18.87 11.07 3.42
N GLU A 111 -19.35 10.23 4.34
CA GLU A 111 -20.25 10.67 5.41
C GLU A 111 -19.56 11.70 6.32
N MET A 112 -18.28 11.48 6.65
CA MET A 112 -17.50 12.45 7.43
C MET A 112 -17.32 13.79 6.69
N TYR A 113 -17.05 13.75 5.39
CA TYR A 113 -17.00 14.95 4.55
C TYR A 113 -18.33 15.70 4.53
N ALA A 114 -19.46 14.99 4.40
CA ALA A 114 -20.79 15.60 4.42
C ALA A 114 -21.10 16.30 5.75
N LEU A 115 -20.74 15.68 6.88
CA LEU A 115 -20.89 16.26 8.21
C LEU A 115 -20.03 17.52 8.39
N ALA A 116 -18.78 17.50 7.90
CA ALA A 116 -17.85 18.62 8.04
C ALA A 116 -18.23 19.82 7.17
N THR A 117 -18.70 19.58 5.95
CA THR A 117 -19.03 20.62 4.96
C THR A 117 -20.51 21.01 4.96
N ARG A 118 -21.35 20.33 5.74
CA ARG A 118 -22.82 20.43 5.70
C ARG A 118 -23.37 20.20 4.29
N ALA A 119 -22.71 19.32 3.52
CA ALA A 119 -23.15 18.97 2.16
C ALA A 119 -24.47 18.21 2.21
N GLN A 120 -25.39 18.56 1.31
CA GLN A 120 -26.68 17.89 1.21
C GLN A 120 -26.62 16.69 0.26
N THR A 121 -27.55 15.75 0.43
CA THR A 121 -27.78 14.62 -0.48
C THR A 121 -27.84 15.09 -1.94
N GLY A 122 -27.13 14.41 -2.83
CA GLY A 122 -27.02 14.78 -4.25
C GLY A 122 -25.86 15.72 -4.58
N THR A 123 -25.15 16.26 -3.58
CA THR A 123 -23.91 17.02 -3.83
C THR A 123 -22.86 16.12 -4.45
N THR A 124 -22.28 16.54 -5.57
CA THR A 124 -21.20 15.80 -6.25
C THR A 124 -19.95 15.81 -5.40
N VAL A 125 -19.35 14.64 -5.17
CA VAL A 125 -18.10 14.47 -4.41
C VAL A 125 -17.07 13.77 -5.29
N SER A 126 -15.87 14.31 -5.30
CA SER A 126 -14.73 13.74 -6.02
C SER A 126 -13.72 13.13 -5.03
N MET A 127 -12.87 12.23 -5.52
CA MET A 127 -11.86 11.59 -4.66
C MET A 127 -10.85 12.60 -4.06
N SER A 128 -10.62 13.72 -4.74
CA SER A 128 -9.80 14.84 -4.26
C SER A 128 -10.37 15.56 -3.03
N ASP A 129 -11.67 15.45 -2.77
CA ASP A 129 -12.30 16.06 -1.59
C ASP A 129 -12.11 15.18 -0.34
N LEU A 130 -11.86 13.89 -0.56
CA LEU A 130 -11.70 12.87 0.48
C LEU A 130 -10.24 12.70 0.88
N VAL A 131 -9.33 12.71 -0.10
CA VAL A 131 -7.88 12.54 0.11
C VAL A 131 -7.20 13.91 0.14
N PRO A 132 -6.30 14.22 1.10
CA PRO A 132 -5.79 13.35 2.17
C PRO A 132 -6.53 13.49 3.51
N GLN A 133 -7.58 14.31 3.59
CA GLN A 133 -8.13 14.74 4.87
C GLN A 133 -8.96 13.66 5.60
N TYR A 134 -9.71 12.84 4.85
CA TYR A 134 -10.59 11.79 5.38
C TYR A 134 -10.12 10.38 4.99
N LEU A 135 -9.19 10.29 4.05
CA LEU A 135 -8.63 9.05 3.54
C LEU A 135 -7.14 9.25 3.24
N ASP A 136 -6.28 8.40 3.80
CA ASP A 136 -4.81 8.57 3.72
C ASP A 136 -4.27 8.57 2.28
N ARG A 137 -4.90 7.78 1.41
CA ARG A 137 -4.56 7.66 -0.01
C ARG A 137 -5.75 7.12 -0.78
N GLU A 138 -5.74 7.33 -2.09
CA GLU A 138 -6.74 6.74 -2.96
C GLU A 138 -6.61 5.21 -2.99
N PRO A 139 -7.65 4.46 -2.58
CA PRO A 139 -7.64 3.01 -2.64
C PRO A 139 -7.83 2.55 -4.09
N PHE A 140 -7.17 1.47 -4.47
CA PHE A 140 -7.29 0.86 -5.80
C PHE A 140 -8.05 -0.46 -5.73
N CYS A 141 -8.77 -0.80 -6.81
CA CYS A 141 -9.40 -2.12 -6.92
C CYS A 141 -8.38 -3.15 -7.44
N PRO A 142 -8.05 -4.20 -6.66
CA PRO A 142 -7.05 -5.18 -7.07
C PRO A 142 -7.57 -6.18 -8.12
N ALA A 143 -8.89 -6.33 -8.28
CA ALA A 143 -9.48 -7.10 -9.38
C ALA A 143 -9.64 -6.27 -10.67
N GLY A 144 -9.79 -4.95 -10.56
CA GLY A 144 -9.97 -4.02 -11.67
C GLY A 144 -8.64 -3.54 -12.29
N GLY A 145 -7.53 -4.25 -12.10
CA GLY A 145 -6.23 -3.87 -12.64
C GLY A 145 -5.68 -2.53 -12.10
N GLY A 146 -6.11 -2.09 -10.92
CA GLY A 146 -5.72 -0.81 -10.34
C GLY A 146 -6.64 0.36 -10.68
N ALA A 147 -7.81 0.10 -11.29
CA ALA A 147 -8.81 1.15 -11.53
C ALA A 147 -9.31 1.81 -10.23
N ALA A 148 -9.69 3.09 -10.35
CA ALA A 148 -10.18 3.95 -9.26
C ALA A 148 -11.68 3.76 -8.98
N TYR A 149 -12.08 3.91 -7.72
CA TYR A 149 -13.48 3.82 -7.30
C TYR A 149 -14.32 5.02 -7.72
N THR A 150 -15.60 4.79 -7.98
CA THR A 150 -16.57 5.88 -8.16
C THR A 150 -17.20 6.22 -6.82
N VAL A 151 -16.99 7.45 -6.34
CA VAL A 151 -17.43 7.89 -5.01
C VAL A 151 -18.95 8.11 -4.97
N ASN A 152 -19.52 8.56 -6.09
CA ASN A 152 -20.91 9.02 -6.25
C ASN A 152 -21.28 10.18 -5.30
N ALA A 153 -22.40 10.84 -5.57
CA ALA A 153 -22.89 11.94 -4.76
C ALA A 153 -23.17 11.52 -3.29
N ILE A 154 -23.30 12.49 -2.40
CA ILE A 154 -23.76 12.24 -1.02
C ILE A 154 -25.11 11.51 -1.05
N GLY A 155 -25.25 10.44 -0.25
CA GLY A 155 -26.45 9.59 -0.18
C GLY A 155 -26.56 8.50 -1.26
N ALA A 156 -25.74 8.52 -2.31
CA ALA A 156 -25.62 7.39 -3.25
C ALA A 156 -24.39 6.54 -2.88
N PRO A 157 -24.45 5.20 -2.81
CA PRO A 157 -23.29 4.41 -2.38
C PRO A 157 -22.11 4.51 -3.36
N PRO A 158 -20.85 4.43 -2.89
CA PRO A 158 -19.70 4.32 -3.79
C PRO A 158 -19.71 2.97 -4.51
N GLN A 159 -19.14 2.91 -5.72
CA GLN A 159 -19.10 1.69 -6.52
C GLN A 159 -17.68 1.31 -6.95
N CYS A 160 -17.48 0.00 -7.09
CA CYS A 160 -16.25 -0.57 -7.62
C CYS A 160 -16.14 -0.24 -9.12
N PRO A 161 -14.94 0.12 -9.62
CA PRO A 161 -14.71 0.20 -11.06
C PRO A 161 -14.79 -1.22 -11.64
N SER A 162 -15.45 -1.36 -12.78
CA SER A 162 -15.85 -2.61 -13.47
C SER A 162 -17.06 -3.35 -12.87
N GLY A 163 -17.95 -3.78 -13.76
CA GLY A 163 -19.20 -4.48 -13.49
C GLY A 163 -19.03 -5.93 -13.04
N ILE A 164 -18.06 -6.21 -12.17
CA ILE A 164 -17.83 -7.52 -11.56
C ILE A 164 -18.95 -7.73 -10.51
N PRO A 165 -19.90 -8.68 -10.72
CA PRO A 165 -21.05 -8.80 -9.83
C PRO A 165 -20.69 -9.16 -8.39
N SER A 166 -19.57 -9.86 -8.18
CA SER A 166 -19.11 -10.28 -6.85
C SER A 166 -18.51 -9.16 -6.01
N HIS A 167 -18.24 -7.98 -6.57
CA HIS A 167 -17.58 -6.86 -5.88
C HIS A 167 -18.57 -5.73 -5.55
N ARG A 168 -19.82 -6.09 -5.24
CA ARG A 168 -20.87 -5.16 -4.84
C ARG A 168 -21.19 -5.37 -3.37
N ILE A 169 -21.39 -4.27 -2.64
CA ILE A 169 -21.98 -4.29 -1.31
C ILE A 169 -23.44 -4.00 -1.49
N ASP A 170 -24.29 -4.82 -0.87
CA ASP A 170 -25.66 -4.43 -0.66
C ASP A 170 -25.73 -3.48 0.55
N TRP A 171 -26.20 -2.26 0.30
CA TRP A 171 -26.30 -1.21 1.31
C TRP A 171 -27.71 -1.17 1.91
N THR A 172 -28.67 -1.91 1.36
CA THR A 172 -30.07 -1.92 1.85
C THR A 172 -30.27 -2.83 3.06
N GLY A 173 -29.28 -3.66 3.41
CA GLY A 173 -29.26 -4.38 4.68
C GLY A 173 -30.20 -5.58 4.77
N ASP A 174 -30.60 -6.16 3.63
CA ASP A 174 -31.36 -7.42 3.56
C ASP A 174 -30.45 -8.67 3.66
#